data_AF-A0A9P8EZT1-F1
#
_entry.id   AF-A0A9P8EZT1-F1
#
_cell.length_a   1.000
_cell.length_b   1.000
_cell.length_c   1.000
_cell.angle_alpha   90.00
_cell.angle_beta   90.00
_cell.angle_gamma   90.00
#
_symmetry.space_group_name_H-M   'P 1'
#
loop_
_entity.id
_entity.type
_entity.pdbx_description
1 polymer ?
#
loop_
_entity_poly.entity_id
_entity_poly.type
_entity_poly.pdbx_seq_one_letter_code
_entity_poly.pdbx_strand_id
1 'polypeptide(L)'
;SMAGLIVCRFFAGAIGSSPLTNAGGVIADMFSAKQRGLAMTLFAAAPFMGPVLGPIVGGFVGETIGWRWVEGVMAIFTGVLWIIGTLLIPETYPPVLLRKRAAKMSKMTGKVYRSKGDVDQGPTTFAKVFKTSLLRPWVLLFREPIVLLLSIYMAIIYGTLYMLFAAFPIVYQENRGWSPGIGGLAFLGVAVGMVGAVVYSIWDNKRYVKVSDAHEGFAPPEARLPPCILGGILLPVGLFWFAWTNSPSIQFMASIAAGVPFGFGMVLVFL
;
A
#
# COMPACT_ATOMS: atom_id res chain seq x y z
N SER A 1 6.33 -30.56 -2.56
CA SER A 1 7.16 -30.49 -3.79
C SER A 1 7.42 -29.04 -4.13
N MET A 2 8.49 -28.73 -4.89
CA MET A 2 8.76 -27.36 -5.36
C MET A 2 7.60 -26.81 -6.20
N ALA A 3 7.04 -27.63 -7.09
CA ALA A 3 5.88 -27.25 -7.90
C ALA A 3 4.68 -26.80 -7.07
N GLY A 4 4.34 -27.54 -6.00
CA GLY A 4 3.23 -27.15 -5.11
C GLY A 4 3.45 -25.80 -4.44
N LEU A 5 4.68 -25.51 -4.04
CA LEU A 5 5.03 -24.23 -3.43
C LEU A 5 4.92 -23.06 -4.42
N ILE A 6 5.33 -23.25 -5.68
CA ILE A 6 5.18 -22.23 -6.73
C ILE A 6 3.70 -21.95 -7.01
N VAL A 7 2.89 -23.00 -7.14
CA VAL A 7 1.44 -22.85 -7.37
C VAL A 7 0.76 -22.14 -6.20
N CYS A 8 1.06 -22.54 -4.96
CA CYS A 8 0.52 -21.86 -3.78
C CYS A 8 0.95 -20.38 -3.72
N ARG A 9 2.20 -20.05 -4.10
CA ARG A 9 2.66 -18.66 -4.17
C ARG A 9 1.95 -17.84 -5.23
N PHE A 10 1.66 -18.44 -6.39
CA PHE A 10 0.84 -17.79 -7.41
C PHE A 10 -0.54 -17.41 -6.85
N PHE A 11 -1.23 -18.34 -6.19
CA PHE A 11 -2.53 -18.06 -5.59
C PHE A 11 -2.45 -17.05 -4.43
N ALA A 12 -1.44 -17.16 -3.58
CA ALA A 12 -1.20 -16.21 -2.50
C ALA A 12 -1.01 -14.79 -3.04
N GLY A 13 -0.22 -14.61 -4.10
CA GLY A 13 -0.02 -13.32 -4.74
C GLY A 13 -1.27 -12.81 -5.47
N ALA A 14 -1.92 -13.66 -6.27
CA ALA A 14 -3.10 -13.29 -7.05
C ALA A 14 -4.26 -12.85 -6.15
N ILE A 15 -4.58 -13.64 -5.12
CA ILE A 15 -5.68 -13.35 -4.19
C ILE A 15 -5.27 -12.24 -3.21
N GLY A 16 -4.02 -12.27 -2.73
CA GLY A 16 -3.47 -11.29 -1.79
C GLY A 16 -3.32 -9.87 -2.35
N SER A 17 -3.39 -9.68 -3.67
CA SER A 17 -3.39 -8.36 -4.29
C SER A 17 -4.69 -7.56 -4.06
N SER A 18 -5.80 -8.27 -3.83
CA SER A 18 -7.15 -7.67 -3.78
C SER A 18 -7.37 -6.64 -2.67
N PRO A 19 -6.85 -6.79 -1.42
CA PRO A 19 -7.06 -5.80 -0.38
C PRO A 19 -6.36 -4.47 -0.70
N LEU A 20 -5.20 -4.53 -1.36
CA LEU A 20 -4.44 -3.34 -1.72
C LEU A 20 -5.17 -2.50 -2.78
N THR A 21 -5.83 -3.14 -3.75
CA THR A 21 -6.60 -2.43 -4.79
C THR A 21 -7.96 -1.95 -4.31
N ASN A 22 -8.59 -2.68 -3.39
CA ASN A 22 -9.97 -2.41 -2.97
C ASN A 22 -10.07 -1.42 -1.80
N ALA A 23 -9.05 -1.33 -0.95
CA ALA A 23 -9.11 -0.51 0.26
C ALA A 23 -9.38 0.98 -0.02
N GLY A 24 -8.77 1.54 -1.07
CA GLY A 24 -9.04 2.93 -1.47
C GLY A 24 -10.51 3.18 -1.84
N GLY A 25 -11.15 2.20 -2.47
CA GLY A 25 -12.58 2.25 -2.80
C GLY A 25 -13.44 2.21 -1.54
N VAL A 26 -13.15 1.30 -0.61
CA VAL A 26 -13.87 1.19 0.68
C VAL A 26 -13.74 2.48 1.49
N ILE A 27 -12.54 3.08 1.54
CA ILE A 27 -12.34 4.37 2.22
C ILE A 27 -13.14 5.48 1.54
N ALA A 28 -13.19 5.48 0.20
CA ALA A 28 -13.97 6.47 -0.55
C ALA A 28 -15.48 6.34 -0.31
N ASP A 29 -15.96 5.12 -0.05
CA ASP A 29 -17.36 4.82 0.27
C ASP A 29 -17.74 5.21 1.70
N MET A 30 -16.81 5.07 2.66
CA MET A 30 -17.06 5.34 4.08
C MET A 30 -16.84 6.80 4.49
N PHE A 31 -15.91 7.50 3.82
CA PHE A 31 -15.49 8.86 4.22
C PHE A 31 -15.88 9.93 3.20
N SER A 32 -16.32 11.07 3.72
CA SER A 32 -16.56 12.28 2.93
C SER A 32 -15.28 12.81 2.27
N ALA A 33 -15.40 13.60 1.20
CA ALA A 33 -14.25 14.12 0.46
C ALA A 33 -13.23 14.88 1.35
N LYS A 34 -13.72 15.62 2.36
CA LYS A 34 -12.86 16.35 3.32
C LYS A 34 -12.09 15.43 4.28
N GLN A 35 -12.68 14.31 4.67
CA GLN A 35 -12.06 13.34 5.59
C GLN A 35 -11.23 12.28 4.85
N ARG A 36 -11.50 12.08 3.56
CA ARG A 36 -10.88 11.05 2.73
C ARG A 36 -9.35 11.18 2.67
N GLY A 37 -8.82 12.41 2.61
CA GLY A 37 -7.38 12.64 2.59
C GLY A 37 -6.69 12.03 3.82
N LEU A 38 -7.19 12.37 5.02
CA LEU A 38 -6.66 11.86 6.28
C LEU A 38 -6.84 10.34 6.40
N ALA A 39 -8.00 9.80 6.03
CA ALA A 39 -8.27 8.37 6.07
C ALA A 39 -7.33 7.57 5.13
N MET A 40 -7.07 8.10 3.93
CA MET A 40 -6.12 7.50 2.98
C MET A 40 -4.68 7.57 3.49
N THR A 41 -4.26 8.69 4.10
CA THR A 41 -2.92 8.81 4.70
C THR A 41 -2.71 7.82 5.85
N LEU A 42 -3.71 7.64 6.72
CA LEU A 42 -3.66 6.66 7.79
C LEU A 42 -3.64 5.23 7.25
N PHE A 43 -4.45 4.94 6.23
CA PHE A 43 -4.44 3.64 5.57
C PHE A 43 -3.08 3.33 4.93
N ALA A 44 -2.46 4.31 4.26
CA ALA A 44 -1.19 4.12 3.58
C ALA A 44 -0.08 3.59 4.50
N ALA A 45 -0.12 3.90 5.80
CA ALA A 45 0.81 3.35 6.78
C ALA A 45 0.84 1.81 6.79
N ALA A 46 -0.32 1.16 6.62
CA ALA A 46 -0.43 -0.29 6.74
C ALA A 46 0.27 -1.06 5.59
N PRO A 47 0.03 -0.77 4.29
CA PRO A 47 0.77 -1.39 3.21
C PRO A 47 2.28 -1.14 3.26
N PHE A 48 2.72 0.05 3.69
CA PHE A 48 4.15 0.36 3.78
C PHE A 48 4.86 -0.37 4.91
N MET A 49 4.15 -0.66 5.99
CA MET A 49 4.74 -1.39 7.11
C MET A 49 4.87 -2.89 6.85
N GLY A 50 4.09 -3.44 5.90
CA GLY A 50 4.18 -4.84 5.49
C GLY A 50 5.60 -5.28 5.09
N PRO A 51 6.26 -4.59 4.14
CA PRO A 51 7.64 -4.87 3.75
C PRO A 51 8.68 -4.79 4.87
N VAL A 52 8.42 -4.05 5.95
CA VAL A 52 9.35 -3.94 7.09
C VAL A 52 9.09 -5.04 8.12
N LEU A 53 7.82 -5.28 8.46
CA LEU A 53 7.44 -6.30 9.43
C LEU A 53 7.67 -7.71 8.90
N GLY A 54 7.52 -7.92 7.59
CA GLY A 54 7.69 -9.22 6.93
C GLY A 54 9.05 -9.87 7.21
N PRO A 55 10.19 -9.22 6.90
CA PRO A 55 11.52 -9.76 7.19
C PRO A 55 11.80 -9.94 8.69
N ILE A 56 11.25 -9.08 9.56
CA ILE A 56 11.44 -9.20 11.02
C ILE A 56 10.75 -10.47 11.53
N VAL A 57 9.44 -10.59 11.27
CA VAL A 57 8.65 -11.76 11.70
C VAL A 57 9.17 -13.03 11.00
N GLY A 58 9.40 -12.97 9.69
CA GLY A 58 9.91 -14.08 8.90
C GLY A 58 11.31 -14.54 9.32
N GLY A 59 12.18 -13.61 9.72
CA GLY A 59 13.51 -13.90 10.23
C GLY A 59 13.47 -14.70 11.53
N PHE A 60 12.75 -14.21 12.55
CA PHE A 60 12.64 -14.90 13.84
C PHE A 60 11.85 -16.21 13.76
N VAL A 61 10.73 -16.24 13.04
CA VAL A 61 9.92 -17.45 12.86
C VAL A 61 10.69 -18.49 12.05
N GLY A 62 11.33 -18.06 10.96
CA GLY A 62 12.13 -18.92 10.10
C GLY A 62 13.33 -19.53 10.83
N GLU A 63 14.00 -18.76 11.69
CA GLU A 63 15.14 -19.20 12.50
C GLU A 63 14.74 -20.18 13.62
N THR A 64 13.61 -19.94 14.30
CA THR A 64 13.24 -20.70 15.51
C THR A 64 12.45 -21.98 15.23
N ILE A 65 11.41 -21.89 14.41
CA ILE A 65 10.46 -22.99 14.16
C ILE A 65 10.44 -23.43 12.69
N GLY A 66 11.19 -22.75 11.83
CA GLY A 66 11.42 -23.13 10.44
C GLY A 66 10.58 -22.36 9.43
N TRP A 67 11.04 -22.31 8.18
CA TRP A 67 10.45 -21.49 7.11
C TRP A 67 8.98 -21.82 6.79
N ARG A 68 8.54 -23.07 7.00
CA ARG A 68 7.14 -23.48 6.74
C ARG A 68 6.15 -22.77 7.66
N TRP A 69 6.58 -22.46 8.88
CA TRP A 69 5.77 -21.75 9.85
C TRP A 69 5.63 -20.27 9.56
N VAL A 70 6.48 -19.68 8.71
CA VAL A 70 6.26 -18.32 8.21
C VAL A 70 4.92 -18.24 7.49
N GLU A 71 4.64 -19.22 6.60
CA GLU A 71 3.34 -19.31 5.91
C GLU A 71 2.21 -19.67 6.89
N GLY A 72 2.48 -20.52 7.90
CA GLY A 72 1.50 -20.88 8.93
C GLY A 72 1.04 -19.70 9.78
N VAL A 73 1.98 -18.88 10.25
CA VAL A 73 1.69 -17.65 11.03
C VAL A 73 0.89 -16.67 10.18
N MET A 74 1.28 -16.48 8.91
CA MET A 74 0.54 -15.61 7.98
C MET A 74 -0.88 -16.13 7.72
N ALA A 75 -1.06 -17.44 7.54
CA ALA A 75 -2.38 -18.04 7.35
C ALA A 75 -3.29 -17.86 8.57
N ILE A 76 -2.78 -18.07 9.78
CA ILE A 76 -3.54 -17.85 11.02
C ILE A 76 -3.92 -16.37 11.14
N PHE A 77 -2.95 -15.46 11.00
CA PHE A 77 -3.18 -14.03 11.15
C PHE A 77 -4.22 -13.50 10.14
N THR A 78 -4.02 -13.79 8.85
CA THR A 78 -4.94 -13.35 7.80
C THR A 78 -6.29 -14.04 7.88
N GLY A 79 -6.34 -15.31 8.27
CA GLY A 79 -7.58 -16.05 8.49
C GLY A 79 -8.42 -15.47 9.63
N VAL A 80 -7.79 -15.11 10.75
CA VAL A 80 -8.46 -14.45 11.88
C VAL A 80 -9.01 -13.08 11.46
N LEU A 81 -8.21 -12.27 10.77
CA LEU A 81 -8.67 -10.96 10.27
C LEU A 81 -9.83 -11.09 9.28
N TRP A 82 -9.81 -12.11 8.42
CA TRP A 82 -10.91 -12.41 7.50
C TRP A 82 -12.19 -12.79 8.24
N ILE A 83 -12.11 -13.67 9.25
CA ILE A 83 -13.27 -14.05 10.07
C ILE A 83 -13.84 -12.83 10.79
N ILE A 84 -13.00 -12.04 11.45
CA ILE A 84 -13.43 -10.83 12.16
C ILE A 84 -14.06 -9.83 11.17
N GLY A 85 -13.43 -9.59 10.03
CA GLY A 85 -13.91 -8.66 9.02
C GLY A 85 -15.27 -9.07 8.45
N THR A 86 -15.47 -10.36 8.15
CA THR A 86 -16.74 -10.86 7.61
C THR A 86 -17.90 -10.81 8.62
N LEU A 87 -17.60 -10.94 9.92
CA LEU A 87 -18.63 -10.90 10.97
C LEU A 87 -18.97 -9.47 11.43
N LEU A 88 -17.99 -8.56 11.46
CA LEU A 88 -18.16 -7.23 12.05
C LEU A 88 -18.38 -6.11 11.04
N ILE A 89 -17.85 -6.23 9.82
CA ILE A 89 -17.91 -5.14 8.84
C ILE A 89 -19.19 -5.28 8.01
N PRO A 90 -20.17 -4.35 8.14
CA PRO A 90 -21.35 -4.37 7.31
C PRO A 90 -21.03 -3.95 5.87
N GLU A 91 -21.93 -4.25 4.95
CA GLU A 91 -21.85 -3.77 3.57
C GLU A 91 -21.68 -2.24 3.51
N THR A 92 -20.58 -1.78 2.91
CA THR A 92 -20.24 -0.35 2.79
C THR A 92 -20.60 0.25 1.44
N TYR A 93 -20.82 -0.57 0.41
CA TYR A 93 -20.93 -0.08 -0.96
C TYR A 93 -22.26 0.65 -1.23
N PRO A 94 -22.25 1.99 -1.50
CA PRO A 94 -23.47 2.79 -1.59
C PRO A 94 -24.47 2.32 -2.67
N PRO A 95 -24.06 1.92 -3.89
CA PRO A 95 -24.99 1.43 -4.90
C PRO A 95 -25.77 0.18 -4.46
N VAL A 96 -25.13 -0.76 -3.75
CA VAL A 96 -25.81 -1.96 -3.23
C VAL A 96 -26.78 -1.59 -2.12
N LEU A 97 -26.39 -0.69 -1.21
CA LEU A 97 -27.25 -0.22 -0.13
C LEU A 97 -28.48 0.53 -0.66
N LEU A 98 -28.29 1.39 -1.67
CA LEU A 98 -29.37 2.13 -2.31
C LEU A 98 -30.32 1.20 -3.09
N ARG A 99 -29.79 0.19 -3.80
CA ARG A 99 -30.61 -0.86 -4.43
C ARG A 99 -31.45 -1.63 -3.42
N LYS A 100 -30.86 -2.04 -2.28
CA LYS A 100 -31.58 -2.73 -1.19
C LYS A 100 -32.70 -1.84 -0.61
N ARG A 101 -32.43 -0.55 -0.38
CA ARG A 101 -33.44 0.43 0.10
C ARG A 101 -34.54 0.65 -0.92
N ALA A 102 -34.21 0.83 -2.20
CA ALA A 102 -35.18 0.99 -3.28
C ALA A 102 -36.09 -0.23 -3.44
N ALA A 103 -35.53 -1.45 -3.34
CA ALA A 103 -36.31 -2.69 -3.37
C ALA A 103 -37.26 -2.80 -2.16
N LYS A 104 -36.80 -2.42 -0.96
CA LYS A 104 -37.65 -2.40 0.25
C LYS A 104 -38.81 -1.40 0.12
N MET A 105 -38.52 -0.17 -0.35
CA MET A 105 -39.54 0.85 -0.60
C MET A 105 -40.56 0.40 -1.65
N SER A 106 -40.09 -0.25 -2.71
CA SER A 106 -40.97 -0.75 -3.78
C SER A 106 -41.96 -1.79 -3.27
N LYS A 107 -41.50 -2.69 -2.39
CA LYS A 107 -42.37 -3.69 -1.74
C LYS A 107 -43.40 -3.05 -0.81
N MET A 108 -43.04 -1.98 -0.09
CA MET A 108 -43.95 -1.35 0.88
C MET A 108 -45.03 -0.46 0.24
N THR A 109 -44.74 0.15 -0.90
CA THR A 109 -45.60 1.17 -1.54
C THR A 109 -46.28 0.69 -2.82
N GLY A 110 -45.89 -0.48 -3.35
CA GLY A 110 -46.37 -1.01 -4.62
C GLY A 110 -45.87 -0.28 -5.87
N LYS A 111 -45.03 0.77 -5.73
CA LYS A 111 -44.43 1.51 -6.85
C LYS A 111 -43.00 1.03 -7.12
N VAL A 112 -42.50 1.18 -8.35
CA VAL A 112 -41.13 0.79 -8.70
C VAL A 112 -40.18 1.94 -8.41
N TYR A 113 -39.35 1.80 -7.36
CA TYR A 113 -38.25 2.71 -7.08
C TYR A 113 -36.94 2.16 -7.64
N ARG A 114 -36.16 3.01 -8.31
CA ARG A 114 -34.80 2.72 -8.76
C ARG A 114 -33.84 3.76 -8.20
N SER A 115 -32.60 3.36 -7.95
CA SER A 115 -31.57 4.33 -7.53
C SER A 115 -31.22 5.24 -8.70
N LYS A 116 -30.93 6.52 -8.43
CA LYS A 116 -30.56 7.49 -9.48
C LYS A 116 -29.34 7.01 -10.28
N GLY A 117 -28.35 6.40 -9.62
CA GLY A 117 -27.17 5.81 -10.27
C GLY A 117 -27.49 4.64 -11.22
N ASP A 118 -28.50 3.82 -10.91
CA ASP A 118 -28.94 2.74 -11.81
C ASP A 118 -29.68 3.26 -13.05
N VAL A 119 -30.32 4.43 -12.92
CA VAL A 119 -30.98 5.11 -14.03
C VAL A 119 -29.95 5.78 -14.94
N ASP A 120 -28.97 6.46 -14.36
CA ASP A 120 -27.96 7.23 -15.09
C ASP A 120 -26.91 6.34 -15.81
N GLN A 121 -26.53 5.20 -15.23
CA GLN A 121 -25.51 4.31 -15.83
C GLN A 121 -26.09 3.25 -16.78
N GLY A 122 -27.40 2.99 -16.72
CA GLY A 122 -28.07 1.91 -17.45
C GLY A 122 -27.57 0.50 -17.05
N PRO A 123 -28.05 -0.57 -17.70
CA PRO A 123 -27.60 -1.93 -17.42
C PRO A 123 -26.16 -2.12 -17.93
N THR A 124 -25.20 -2.16 -17.00
CA THR A 124 -23.83 -2.53 -17.33
C THR A 124 -23.69 -4.04 -17.43
N THR A 125 -23.42 -4.57 -18.62
CA THR A 125 -23.10 -6.00 -18.79
C THR A 125 -21.75 -6.32 -18.14
N PHE A 126 -21.65 -7.46 -17.46
CA PHE A 126 -20.39 -7.93 -16.84
C PHE A 126 -19.20 -7.88 -17.80
N ALA A 127 -19.40 -8.30 -19.05
CA ALA A 127 -18.37 -8.25 -20.10
C ALA A 127 -17.88 -6.81 -20.39
N LYS A 128 -18.77 -5.81 -20.35
CA LYS A 128 -18.41 -4.40 -20.58
C LYS A 128 -17.61 -3.83 -19.42
N VAL A 129 -18.03 -4.14 -18.19
CA VAL A 129 -17.30 -3.72 -16.97
C VAL A 129 -15.92 -4.37 -16.95
N PHE A 130 -15.84 -5.68 -17.16
CA PHE A 130 -14.58 -6.43 -17.18
C PHE A 130 -13.61 -5.88 -18.24
N LYS A 131 -14.08 -5.71 -19.48
CA LYS A 131 -13.26 -5.14 -20.57
C LYS A 131 -12.77 -3.73 -20.23
N THR A 132 -13.62 -2.90 -19.64
CA THR A 132 -13.29 -1.51 -19.33
C THR A 132 -12.29 -1.43 -18.16
N SER A 133 -12.49 -2.22 -17.11
CA SER A 133 -11.58 -2.28 -15.96
C SER A 133 -10.20 -2.83 -16.33
N LEU A 134 -10.13 -3.77 -17.27
CA LEU A 134 -8.85 -4.34 -17.70
C LEU A 134 -8.11 -3.43 -18.68
N LEU A 135 -8.82 -2.77 -19.62
CA LEU A 135 -8.19 -1.96 -20.66
C LEU A 135 -7.77 -0.57 -20.18
N ARG A 136 -8.54 0.08 -19.30
CA ARG A 136 -8.27 1.46 -18.88
C ARG A 136 -6.85 1.66 -18.31
N PRO A 137 -6.35 0.82 -17.39
CA PRO A 137 -4.99 0.98 -16.87
C PRO A 137 -3.92 0.96 -17.95
N TRP A 138 -4.02 0.04 -18.93
CA TRP A 138 -3.07 -0.03 -20.05
C TRP A 138 -3.17 1.17 -20.98
N VAL A 139 -4.39 1.63 -21.27
CA VAL A 139 -4.60 2.82 -22.10
C VAL A 139 -4.00 4.05 -21.42
N LEU A 140 -4.24 4.25 -20.13
CA LEU A 140 -3.64 5.36 -19.37
C LEU A 140 -2.11 5.24 -19.34
N LEU A 141 -1.59 4.04 -19.06
CA LEU A 141 -0.15 3.79 -18.97
C LEU A 141 0.59 4.13 -20.28
N PHE A 142 0.03 3.81 -21.44
CA PHE A 142 0.72 4.01 -22.73
C PHE A 142 0.29 5.28 -23.47
N ARG A 143 -0.89 5.85 -23.20
CA ARG A 143 -1.35 7.08 -23.86
C ARG A 143 -1.08 8.35 -23.06
N GLU A 144 -0.93 8.26 -21.74
CA GLU A 144 -0.64 9.41 -20.90
C GLU A 144 0.83 9.36 -20.46
N PRO A 145 1.73 10.18 -21.06
CA PRO A 145 3.17 10.13 -20.77
C PRO A 145 3.51 10.34 -19.29
N ILE A 146 2.74 11.18 -18.60
CA ILE A 146 2.92 11.47 -17.18
C ILE A 146 2.70 10.19 -16.34
N VAL A 147 1.66 9.41 -16.66
CA VAL A 147 1.36 8.16 -15.95
C VAL A 147 2.47 7.14 -16.18
N LEU A 148 3.00 7.04 -17.40
CA LEU A 148 4.13 6.17 -17.70
C LEU A 148 5.37 6.52 -16.87
N LEU A 149 5.76 7.79 -16.87
CA LEU A 149 6.96 8.26 -16.17
C LEU A 149 6.85 8.06 -14.66
N LEU A 150 5.70 8.40 -14.06
CA LEU A 150 5.45 8.16 -12.64
C LEU A 150 5.42 6.67 -12.31
N SER A 151 4.84 5.84 -13.19
CA SER A 151 4.80 4.39 -13.00
C SER A 151 6.20 3.76 -13.04
N ILE A 152 7.06 4.18 -13.97
CA ILE A 152 8.46 3.75 -14.03
C ILE A 152 9.21 4.20 -12.78
N TYR A 153 9.03 5.44 -12.35
CA TYR A 153 9.66 5.96 -11.15
C TYR A 153 9.26 5.16 -9.90
N MET A 154 7.96 4.89 -9.73
CA MET A 154 7.45 4.04 -8.65
C MET A 154 7.98 2.61 -8.75
N ALA A 155 8.08 2.04 -9.96
CA ALA A 155 8.63 0.71 -10.17
C ALA A 155 10.10 0.63 -9.74
N ILE A 156 10.90 1.66 -10.00
CA ILE A 156 12.29 1.73 -9.54
C ILE A 156 12.33 1.77 -8.00
N ILE A 157 11.54 2.65 -7.36
CA ILE A 157 11.52 2.78 -5.89
C ILE A 157 11.10 1.48 -5.21
N TYR A 158 10.00 0.86 -5.66
CA TYR A 158 9.54 -0.41 -5.12
C TYR A 158 10.50 -1.56 -5.44
N GLY A 159 11.10 -1.55 -6.64
CA GLY A 159 12.14 -2.49 -7.01
C GLY A 159 13.33 -2.40 -6.05
N THR A 160 13.76 -1.18 -5.70
CA THR A 160 14.83 -0.96 -4.71
C THR A 160 14.43 -1.45 -3.33
N LEU A 161 13.20 -1.20 -2.87
CA LEU A 161 12.70 -1.75 -1.60
C LEU A 161 12.83 -3.27 -1.56
N TYR A 162 12.37 -3.95 -2.61
CA TYR A 162 12.44 -5.40 -2.68
C TYR A 162 13.87 -5.91 -2.82
N MET A 163 14.76 -5.17 -3.47
CA MET A 163 16.19 -5.49 -3.49
C MET A 163 16.81 -5.43 -2.09
N LEU A 164 16.30 -4.61 -1.16
CA LEU A 164 16.76 -4.62 0.23
C LEU A 164 16.51 -5.99 0.90
N PHE A 165 15.47 -6.73 0.50
CA PHE A 165 15.21 -8.08 1.04
C PHE A 165 16.33 -9.07 0.72
N ALA A 166 17.09 -8.83 -0.34
CA ALA A 166 18.28 -9.61 -0.66
C ALA A 166 19.56 -8.94 -0.12
N ALA A 167 19.66 -7.61 -0.24
CA ALA A 167 20.86 -6.88 0.16
C ALA A 167 21.11 -6.90 1.67
N PHE A 168 20.07 -6.80 2.51
CA PHE A 168 20.23 -6.79 3.96
C PHE A 168 20.73 -8.14 4.50
N PRO A 169 20.20 -9.30 4.07
CA PRO A 169 20.82 -10.59 4.38
C PRO A 169 22.31 -10.66 4.01
N ILE A 170 22.71 -10.20 2.82
CA ILE A 170 24.13 -10.20 2.42
C ILE A 170 24.97 -9.31 3.36
N VAL A 171 24.51 -8.08 3.63
CA VAL A 171 25.27 -7.11 4.44
C VAL A 171 25.34 -7.50 5.92
N TYR A 172 24.24 -7.97 6.50
CA TYR A 172 24.16 -8.19 7.95
C TYR A 172 24.32 -9.67 8.33
N GLN A 173 23.85 -10.62 7.53
CA GLN A 173 23.96 -12.05 7.84
C GLN A 173 25.26 -12.64 7.28
N GLU A 174 25.55 -12.46 5.98
CA GLU A 174 26.77 -13.03 5.38
C GLU A 174 28.04 -12.28 5.81
N ASN A 175 28.06 -10.95 5.67
CA ASN A 175 29.28 -10.17 5.93
C ASN A 175 29.54 -9.89 7.43
N ARG A 176 28.49 -9.78 8.25
CA ARG A 176 28.61 -9.50 9.70
C ARG A 176 28.28 -10.69 10.60
N GLY A 177 27.81 -11.81 10.04
CA GLY A 177 27.51 -13.03 10.80
C GLY A 177 26.27 -12.94 11.70
N TRP A 178 25.33 -12.01 11.45
CA TRP A 178 24.11 -11.92 12.26
C TRP A 178 23.14 -13.06 11.96
N SER A 179 22.39 -13.48 12.98
CA SER A 179 21.32 -14.45 12.78
C SER A 179 20.20 -13.87 11.89
N PRO A 180 19.40 -14.71 11.21
CA PRO A 180 18.32 -14.24 10.36
C PRO A 180 17.33 -13.29 11.06
N GLY A 181 16.97 -13.57 12.32
CA GLY A 181 16.11 -12.69 13.12
C GLY A 181 16.74 -11.32 13.37
N ILE A 182 18.00 -11.29 13.83
CA ILE A 182 18.71 -10.03 14.10
C ILE A 182 18.96 -9.25 12.80
N GLY A 183 19.32 -9.94 11.71
CA GLY A 183 19.47 -9.36 10.38
C GLY A 183 18.19 -8.70 9.87
N GLY A 184 17.02 -9.26 10.18
CA GLY A 184 15.72 -8.67 9.87
C GLY A 184 15.47 -7.32 10.56
N LEU A 185 16.08 -7.07 11.73
CA LEU A 185 15.93 -5.80 12.46
C LEU A 185 16.52 -4.61 11.71
N ALA A 186 17.39 -4.83 10.71
CA ALA A 186 17.91 -3.75 9.87
C ALA A 186 16.78 -2.98 9.13
N PHE A 187 15.63 -3.61 8.88
CA PHE A 187 14.47 -2.94 8.30
C PHE A 187 13.82 -1.91 9.23
N LEU A 188 14.14 -1.90 10.53
CA LEU A 188 13.63 -0.89 11.47
C LEU A 188 14.02 0.53 11.06
N GLY A 189 15.20 0.73 10.45
CA GLY A 189 15.58 2.02 9.91
C GLY A 189 14.58 2.53 8.86
N VAL A 190 14.14 1.64 7.97
CA VAL A 190 13.12 1.93 6.96
C VAL A 190 11.76 2.20 7.63
N ALA A 191 11.36 1.41 8.63
CA ALA A 191 10.12 1.65 9.38
C ALA A 191 10.09 3.03 10.04
N VAL A 192 11.18 3.43 10.71
CA VAL A 192 11.27 4.74 11.36
C VAL A 192 11.06 5.85 10.33
N GLY A 193 11.68 5.73 9.15
CA GLY A 193 11.46 6.65 8.04
C GLY A 193 10.00 6.70 7.59
N MET A 194 9.39 5.53 7.36
CA MET A 194 8.00 5.43 6.91
C MET A 194 7.01 6.01 7.92
N VAL A 195 7.16 5.71 9.22
CA VAL A 195 6.33 6.28 10.29
C VAL A 195 6.51 7.79 10.35
N GLY A 196 7.75 8.28 10.26
CA GLY A 196 8.03 9.71 10.18
C GLY A 196 7.32 10.39 9.00
N ALA A 197 7.30 9.76 7.83
CA ALA A 197 6.64 10.29 6.65
C ALA A 197 5.11 10.30 6.77
N VAL A 198 4.50 9.30 7.43
CA VAL A 198 3.06 9.31 7.74
C VAL A 198 2.73 10.48 8.67
N VAL A 199 3.52 10.70 9.72
CA VAL A 199 3.34 11.84 10.65
C VAL A 199 3.47 13.17 9.91
N TYR A 200 4.50 13.30 9.07
CA TYR A 200 4.68 14.47 8.21
C TYR A 200 3.48 14.68 7.27
N SER A 201 2.95 13.60 6.67
CA SER A 201 1.83 13.67 5.74
C SER A 201 0.53 14.08 6.40
N ILE A 202 0.30 13.69 7.66
CA ILE A 202 -0.85 14.18 8.46
C ILE A 202 -0.75 15.70 8.67
N TRP A 203 0.46 16.20 8.91
CA TRP A 203 0.71 17.64 9.02
C TRP A 203 0.55 18.35 7.67
N ASP A 204 1.13 17.83 6.58
CA ASP A 204 1.03 18.41 5.23
C ASP A 204 -0.40 18.37 4.68
N ASN A 205 -1.21 17.38 5.09
CA ASN A 205 -2.62 17.33 4.71
C ASN A 205 -3.39 18.61 5.15
N LYS A 206 -2.96 19.30 6.21
CA LYS A 206 -3.53 20.62 6.58
C LYS A 206 -3.26 21.69 5.52
N ARG A 207 -2.05 21.69 4.94
CA ARG A 207 -1.71 22.56 3.80
C ARG A 207 -2.56 22.20 2.59
N TYR A 208 -2.68 20.91 2.27
CA TYR A 208 -3.49 20.43 1.15
C TYR A 208 -4.97 20.84 1.26
N VAL A 209 -5.57 20.68 2.45
CA VAL A 209 -6.95 21.10 2.71
C VAL A 209 -7.13 22.60 2.50
N LYS A 210 -6.18 23.43 2.97
CA LYS A 210 -6.24 24.88 2.76
C LYS A 210 -6.18 25.25 1.27
N VAL A 211 -5.35 24.57 0.49
CA VAL A 211 -5.28 24.77 -0.97
C VAL A 211 -6.56 24.30 -1.65
N SER A 212 -7.15 23.19 -1.18
CA SER A 212 -8.42 22.67 -1.69
C SER A 212 -9.59 23.61 -1.41
N ASP A 213 -9.70 24.13 -0.19
CA ASP A 213 -10.75 25.09 0.18
C ASP A 213 -10.61 26.40 -0.63
N ALA A 214 -9.39 26.84 -0.95
CA ALA A 214 -9.15 28.00 -1.81
C ALA A 214 -9.56 27.78 -3.28
N HIS A 215 -9.72 26.53 -3.72
CA HIS A 215 -10.15 26.16 -5.07
C HIS A 215 -11.52 25.46 -5.07
N GLU A 216 -12.41 25.82 -4.12
CA GLU A 216 -13.78 25.29 -4.03
C GLU A 216 -13.88 23.76 -3.95
N GLY A 217 -12.84 23.11 -3.40
CA GLY A 217 -12.75 21.64 -3.29
C GLY A 217 -12.03 20.98 -4.46
N PHE A 218 -11.66 21.71 -5.51
CA PHE A 218 -10.92 21.20 -6.67
C PHE A 218 -9.46 21.67 -6.64
N ALA A 219 -8.69 21.12 -5.69
CA ALA A 219 -7.25 21.40 -5.63
C ALA A 219 -6.56 20.92 -6.95
N PRO A 220 -5.63 21.72 -7.50
CA PRO A 220 -4.83 21.28 -8.65
C PRO A 220 -4.00 20.04 -8.29
N PRO A 221 -3.80 19.07 -9.21
CA PRO A 221 -3.00 17.87 -8.96
C PRO A 221 -1.59 18.16 -8.43
N GLU A 222 -0.99 19.26 -8.89
CA GLU A 222 0.35 19.74 -8.52
C GLU A 222 0.46 20.11 -7.04
N ALA A 223 -0.65 20.33 -6.33
CA ALA A 223 -0.64 20.61 -4.90
C ALA A 223 -0.02 19.47 -4.06
N ARG A 224 0.06 18.25 -4.63
CA ARG A 224 0.73 17.09 -4.02
C ARG A 224 2.21 16.95 -4.37
N LEU A 225 2.71 17.72 -5.34
CA LEU A 225 4.10 17.66 -5.78
C LEU A 225 5.14 18.02 -4.71
N PRO A 226 4.93 19.00 -3.79
CA PRO A 226 5.98 19.42 -2.88
C PRO A 226 6.51 18.31 -1.94
N PRO A 227 5.66 17.48 -1.30
CA PRO A 227 6.12 16.28 -0.60
C PRO A 227 6.89 15.30 -1.51
N CYS A 228 6.43 15.08 -2.74
CA CYS A 228 7.12 14.20 -3.69
C CYS A 228 8.54 14.70 -4.02
N ILE A 229 8.75 16.01 -4.16
CA ILE A 229 10.08 16.59 -4.43
C ILE A 229 11.04 16.28 -3.27
N LEU A 230 10.58 16.48 -2.03
CA LEU A 230 11.36 16.15 -0.84
C LEU A 230 11.71 14.66 -0.82
N GLY A 231 10.73 13.79 -1.12
CA GLY A 231 10.96 12.36 -1.21
C GLY A 231 11.97 11.97 -2.29
N GLY A 232 11.90 12.62 -3.45
CA GLY A 232 12.83 12.42 -4.56
C GLY A 232 14.28 12.77 -4.25
N ILE A 233 14.54 13.66 -3.29
CA ILE A 233 15.88 13.99 -2.79
C ILE A 233 16.32 13.02 -1.69
N LEU A 234 15.43 12.68 -0.76
CA LEU A 234 15.76 11.82 0.38
C LEU A 234 16.07 10.37 -0.02
N LEU A 235 15.38 9.86 -1.06
CA LEU A 235 15.62 8.52 -1.60
C LEU A 235 17.08 8.28 -2.02
N PRO A 236 17.68 9.05 -2.95
CA PRO A 236 19.07 8.86 -3.33
C PRO A 236 20.02 9.13 -2.18
N VAL A 237 19.76 10.12 -1.31
CA VAL A 237 20.58 10.38 -0.12
C VAL A 237 20.66 9.13 0.77
N GLY A 238 19.53 8.46 1.02
CA GLY A 238 19.51 7.22 1.78
C GLY A 238 20.27 6.08 1.10
N LEU A 239 20.14 5.94 -0.22
CA LEU A 239 20.85 4.88 -0.97
C LEU A 239 22.36 5.10 -1.01
N PHE A 240 22.82 6.32 -1.27
CA PHE A 240 24.24 6.66 -1.26
C PHE A 240 24.85 6.51 0.14
N TRP A 241 24.15 6.99 1.17
CA TRP A 241 24.58 6.78 2.56
C TRP A 241 24.70 5.28 2.88
N PHE A 242 23.69 4.48 2.54
CA PHE A 242 23.75 3.03 2.75
C PHE A 242 24.94 2.40 2.03
N ALA A 243 25.18 2.77 0.77
CA ALA A 243 26.30 2.28 -0.02
C ALA A 243 27.67 2.60 0.60
N TRP A 244 27.84 3.78 1.19
CA TRP A 244 29.10 4.16 1.85
C TRP A 244 29.31 3.52 3.23
N THR A 245 28.23 3.09 3.90
CA THR A 245 28.29 2.65 5.31
C THR A 245 28.05 1.16 5.52
N ASN A 246 27.78 0.39 4.46
CA ASN A 246 27.49 -1.04 4.55
C ASN A 246 28.71 -1.94 4.88
N SER A 247 29.93 -1.40 4.87
CA SER A 247 31.15 -2.14 5.20
C SER A 247 31.14 -2.67 6.65
N PRO A 248 31.61 -3.90 6.91
CA PRO A 248 31.74 -4.44 8.27
C PRO A 248 32.59 -3.58 9.21
N SER A 249 33.55 -2.83 8.68
CA SER A 249 34.44 -1.93 9.45
C SER A 249 33.72 -0.71 10.04
N ILE A 250 32.57 -0.34 9.50
CA ILE A 250 31.77 0.80 9.96
C ILE A 250 30.70 0.31 10.94
N GLN A 251 30.35 1.14 11.92
CA GLN A 251 29.28 0.83 12.88
C GLN A 251 27.95 0.57 12.14
N PHE A 252 27.34 -0.58 12.39
CA PHE A 252 26.10 -1.04 11.72
C PHE A 252 24.93 -0.04 11.83
N MET A 253 24.89 0.77 12.88
CA MET A 253 23.84 1.79 13.06
C MET A 253 23.87 2.84 11.95
N ALA A 254 25.04 3.12 11.36
CA ALA A 254 25.16 4.09 10.28
C ALA A 254 24.42 3.62 9.01
N SER A 255 24.57 2.34 8.66
CA SER A 255 23.87 1.76 7.50
C SER A 255 22.38 1.52 7.78
N ILE A 256 21.98 1.20 9.02
CA ILE A 256 20.56 1.12 9.39
C ILE A 256 19.91 2.51 9.35
N ALA A 257 20.59 3.55 9.86
CA ALA A 257 20.10 4.92 9.85
C ALA A 257 19.87 5.45 8.43
N ALA A 258 20.66 5.01 7.44
CA ALA A 258 20.44 5.32 6.03
C ALA A 258 19.08 4.83 5.49
N GLY A 259 18.48 3.82 6.14
CA GLY A 259 17.11 3.36 5.86
C GLY A 259 16.04 4.41 6.18
N VAL A 260 16.30 5.35 7.11
CA VAL A 260 15.35 6.39 7.51
C VAL A 260 15.00 7.35 6.36
N PRO A 261 15.96 8.06 5.72
CA PRO A 261 15.65 8.94 4.60
C PRO A 261 15.06 8.16 3.40
N PHE A 262 15.49 6.92 3.19
CA PHE A 262 14.92 6.06 2.14
C PHE A 262 13.44 5.72 2.39
N GLY A 263 13.11 5.22 3.59
CA GLY A 263 11.73 4.88 3.98
C GLY A 263 10.83 6.11 4.03
N PHE A 264 11.36 7.24 4.47
CA PHE A 264 10.64 8.51 4.50
C PHE A 264 10.31 8.98 3.08
N GLY A 265 11.32 9.03 2.19
CA GLY A 265 11.12 9.48 0.82
C GLY A 265 10.19 8.58 0.02
N MET A 266 10.22 7.27 0.25
CA MET A 266 9.33 6.31 -0.40
C MET A 266 7.85 6.59 -0.13
N VAL A 267 7.49 6.86 1.13
CA VAL A 267 6.10 7.16 1.51
C VAL A 267 5.67 8.51 0.92
N LEU A 268 6.54 9.52 0.93
CA LEU A 268 6.21 10.83 0.37
C LEU A 268 6.03 10.84 -1.15
N VAL A 269 6.75 10.00 -1.88
CA VAL A 269 6.57 9.89 -3.33
C VAL A 269 5.25 9.17 -3.66
N PHE A 270 4.79 8.26 -2.79
CA PHE A 270 3.55 7.51 -3.01
C PHE A 270 2.27 8.30 -2.71
N LEU A 271 2.28 9.18 -1.71
CA LEU A 271 1.10 9.90 -1.20
C LEU A 271 0.72 11.13 -2.03
#